data_AF-L8G015-F1
#
_entry.id   AF-L8G015-F1
#
_cell.length_a   1.000
_cell.length_b   1.000
_cell.length_c   1.000
_cell.angle_alpha   90.00
_cell.angle_beta   90.00
_cell.angle_gamma   90.00
#
_symmetry.space_group_name_H-M   'P 1'
#
loop_
_entity.id
_entity.type
_entity.pdbx_description
1 polymer ?
#
loop_
_entity_poly.entity_id
_entity_poly.type
_entity_poly.pdbx_seq_one_letter_code
_entity_poly.pdbx_strand_id
1 'polypeptide(L)'
;MATRTLQLISYRNSSKQRAHFAIFVPSGANPDLGTLIHVVGAPMAGYMLEFKRNYSPTMTQERHEMYPIGEVFAANIVESTSNDRSRDNKPRDKLEREAAQVAPSRISENFRAPVNDVSESII
;
A
#
# COMPACT_ATOMS: atom_id res chain seq x y z
N MET A 1 -17.32 -15.86 -12.84
CA MET A 1 -16.13 -15.02 -13.19
C MET A 1 -15.09 -15.24 -12.11
N ALA A 2 -13.79 -15.32 -12.46
CA ALA A 2 -12.74 -15.51 -11.45
C ALA A 2 -12.60 -14.25 -10.55
N THR A 3 -12.32 -14.45 -9.26
CA THR A 3 -12.05 -13.39 -8.29
C THR A 3 -10.64 -13.54 -7.71
N ARG A 4 -10.12 -12.45 -7.15
CA ARG A 4 -8.86 -12.41 -6.41
C ARG A 4 -9.11 -11.84 -5.02
N THR A 5 -8.58 -12.50 -3.99
CA THR A 5 -8.66 -12.01 -2.61
C THR A 5 -7.63 -10.91 -2.39
N LEU A 6 -8.11 -9.72 -2.04
CA LEU A 6 -7.28 -8.60 -1.63
C LEU A 6 -6.79 -8.81 -0.20
N GLN A 7 -5.51 -8.53 0.01
CA GLN A 7 -4.87 -8.64 1.32
C GLN A 7 -4.44 -7.26 1.80
N LEU A 8 -4.79 -6.87 3.02
CA LEU A 8 -4.14 -5.77 3.73
C LEU A 8 -2.85 -6.29 4.33
N ILE A 9 -1.73 -5.64 4.02
CA ILE A 9 -0.44 -5.90 4.64
C ILE A 9 -0.16 -4.81 5.66
N SER A 10 0.22 -5.23 6.87
CA SER A 10 0.74 -4.39 7.95
C SER A 10 2.22 -4.66 8.13
N TYR A 11 3.06 -3.68 7.80
CA TYR A 11 4.50 -3.71 8.02
C TYR A 11 4.84 -3.01 9.33
N ARG A 12 5.51 -3.72 10.25
CA ARG A 12 5.93 -3.13 11.53
C ARG A 12 7.19 -3.81 12.05
N ASN A 13 8.29 -3.06 12.06
CA ASN A 13 9.58 -3.55 12.55
C ASN A 13 9.67 -3.56 14.09
N SER A 14 8.94 -2.69 14.78
CA SER A 14 8.91 -2.60 16.24
C SER A 14 7.57 -2.10 16.77
N SER A 15 7.18 -2.50 17.98
CA SER A 15 5.97 -1.98 18.66
C SER A 15 6.01 -0.47 18.90
N LYS A 16 7.21 0.14 18.97
CA LYS A 16 7.41 1.58 19.16
C LYS A 16 7.23 2.41 17.89
N GLN A 17 7.09 1.77 16.73
CA GLN A 17 6.91 2.44 15.44
C GLN A 17 5.48 2.29 14.94
N ARG A 18 4.99 3.28 14.20
CA ARG A 18 3.71 3.18 13.48
C ARG A 18 3.84 2.14 12.37
N ALA A 19 2.77 1.37 12.17
CA ALA A 19 2.73 0.41 11.06
C ALA A 19 2.60 1.14 9.73
N HIS A 20 3.25 0.60 8.70
CA HIS A 20 3.02 0.98 7.31
C HIS A 20 2.03 0.00 6.68
N PHE A 21 1.02 0.52 5.98
CA PHE A 21 -0.04 -0.30 5.40
C PHE A 21 0.03 -0.31 3.88
N ALA A 22 -0.34 -1.45 3.30
CA ALA A 22 -0.43 -1.64 1.86
C ALA A 22 -1.58 -2.58 1.50
N ILE A 23 -2.13 -2.45 0.30
CA ILE A 23 -3.04 -3.43 -0.28
C ILE A 23 -2.23 -4.29 -1.24
N PHE A 24 -2.35 -5.61 -1.13
CA PHE A 24 -1.74 -6.56 -2.04
C PHE A 24 -2.80 -7.27 -2.86
N VAL A 25 -2.58 -7.26 -4.17
CA VAL A 25 -3.41 -7.91 -5.18
C VAL A 25 -2.60 -9.05 -5.77
N PRO A 26 -2.89 -10.33 -5.43
CA PRO A 26 -2.13 -11.45 -5.98
C PRO A 26 -2.35 -11.58 -7.49
N SER A 27 -1.35 -12.09 -8.21
CA SER A 27 -1.50 -12.48 -9.62
C SER A 27 -2.30 -13.78 -9.72
N GLY A 28 -3.08 -13.91 -10.80
CA GLY A 28 -3.76 -15.15 -11.12
C GLY A 28 -2.81 -16.26 -11.59
N ALA A 29 -1.62 -15.92 -12.10
CA ALA A 29 -0.64 -16.91 -12.56
C ALA A 29 0.23 -17.45 -11.42
N ASN A 30 0.60 -16.59 -10.47
CA ASN A 30 1.34 -16.96 -9.27
C ASN A 30 0.85 -16.11 -8.07
N PRO A 31 0.13 -16.68 -7.10
CA PRO A 31 -0.43 -15.92 -5.98
C PRO A 31 0.64 -15.38 -5.00
N ASP A 32 1.89 -15.88 -5.07
CA ASP A 32 3.01 -15.35 -4.27
C ASP A 32 3.57 -14.02 -4.82
N LEU A 33 3.17 -13.66 -6.04
CA LEU A 33 3.53 -12.43 -6.74
C LEU A 33 2.27 -11.59 -6.99
N GLY A 34 2.44 -10.29 -7.17
CA GLY A 34 1.30 -9.42 -7.44
C GLY A 34 1.62 -7.94 -7.50
N THR A 35 0.58 -7.13 -7.38
CA THR A 35 0.69 -5.67 -7.28
C THR A 35 0.55 -5.27 -5.81
N LEU A 36 1.53 -4.53 -5.30
CA LEU A 36 1.43 -3.84 -4.02
C LEU A 36 1.01 -2.39 -4.29
N ILE A 37 -0.08 -1.96 -3.65
CA ILE A 37 -0.61 -0.60 -3.71
C ILE A 37 -0.38 0.03 -2.33
N HIS A 38 0.42 1.08 -2.26
CA HIS A 38 0.68 1.74 -0.99
C HIS A 38 1.07 3.21 -1.16
N VAL A 39 1.04 3.95 -0.06
CA VAL A 39 1.46 5.35 -0.04
C VAL A 39 2.89 5.43 0.47
N VAL A 40 3.76 6.14 -0.23
CA VAL A 40 5.15 6.38 0.18
C VAL A 40 5.42 7.88 0.28
N GLY A 41 6.40 8.25 1.08
CA GLY A 41 6.79 9.64 1.26
C GLY A 41 7.19 9.95 2.69
N ALA A 42 7.32 11.24 2.97
CA ALA A 42 7.67 11.73 4.28
C ALA A 42 6.91 13.03 4.57
N PRO A 43 6.61 13.34 5.83
CA PRO A 43 5.81 14.51 6.19
C PRO A 43 6.29 15.84 5.59
N MET A 44 7.61 16.01 5.46
CA MET A 44 8.22 17.22 4.90
C MET A 44 8.25 17.25 3.36
N ALA A 45 8.23 16.09 2.70
CA ALA A 45 8.30 15.97 1.24
C ALA A 45 6.92 15.73 0.60
N GLY A 46 5.92 15.38 1.41
CA GLY A 46 4.62 14.93 0.97
C GLY A 46 4.58 13.42 0.74
N TYR A 47 3.38 12.95 0.40
CA TYR A 47 3.09 11.55 0.16
C TYR A 47 2.54 11.34 -1.25
N MET A 48 2.82 10.18 -1.83
CA MET A 48 2.30 9.79 -3.14
C MET A 48 1.90 8.32 -3.15
N LEU A 49 0.95 7.99 -4.02
CA LEU A 49 0.57 6.61 -4.30
C LEU A 49 1.65 5.94 -5.16
N GLU A 50 2.16 4.80 -4.73
CA GLU A 50 3.12 3.95 -5.46
C GLU A 50 2.51 2.57 -5.69
N PHE A 51 2.74 2.04 -6.89
CA PHE A 51 2.42 0.68 -7.29
C PHE A 51 3.71 -0.10 -7.48
N LYS A 52 3.92 -1.18 -6.74
CA LYS A 52 5.00 -2.14 -7.00
C LYS A 52 4.46 -3.33 -7.79
N ARG A 53 5.05 -3.59 -8.94
CA ARG A 53 4.68 -4.68 -9.85
C ARG A 53 5.56 -5.90 -9.58
N ASN A 54 5.00 -7.08 -9.86
CA ASN A 54 5.64 -8.36 -9.61
C ASN A 54 6.26 -8.47 -8.20
N TYR A 55 5.54 -7.92 -7.22
CA TYR A 55 5.99 -7.86 -5.83
C TYR A 55 5.64 -9.15 -5.10
N SER A 56 6.58 -9.69 -4.33
CA SER A 56 6.32 -10.77 -3.37
C SER A 56 6.54 -10.26 -1.95
N PRO A 57 5.52 -10.29 -1.07
CA PRO A 57 5.68 -9.95 0.34
C PRO A 57 6.65 -10.89 1.06
N THR A 58 6.62 -12.19 0.73
CA THR A 58 7.41 -13.24 1.37
C THR A 58 8.89 -13.19 1.00
N MET A 59 9.24 -12.60 -0.15
CA MET A 59 10.64 -12.37 -0.55
C MET A 59 11.30 -11.20 0.19
N THR A 60 10.55 -10.41 0.97
CA THR A 60 11.11 -9.32 1.76
C THR A 60 11.48 -9.81 3.15
N GLN A 61 12.61 -9.33 3.70
CA GLN A 61 12.97 -9.55 5.10
C GLN A 61 12.15 -8.67 6.06
N GLU A 62 11.23 -7.85 5.54
CA GLU A 62 10.37 -7.00 6.35
C GLU A 62 9.33 -7.82 7.10
N ARG A 63 9.25 -7.61 8.41
CA ARG A 63 8.23 -8.23 9.26
C ARG A 63 6.87 -7.66 8.88
N HIS A 64 5.97 -8.55 8.48
CA HIS A 64 4.63 -8.18 8.06
C HIS A 64 3.57 -9.20 8.49
N GLU A 65 2.34 -8.73 8.56
CA GLU A 65 1.13 -9.53 8.75
C GLU A 65 0.19 -9.27 7.57
N MET A 66 -0.54 -10.28 7.12
CA MET A 66 -1.48 -10.19 6.00
C MET A 66 -2.89 -10.56 6.44
N TYR A 67 -3.88 -9.75 6.04
CA TYR A 67 -5.28 -9.93 6.41
C TYR A 67 -6.17 -9.84 5.17
N PRO A 68 -7.06 -10.81 4.92
CA PRO A 68 -7.98 -10.72 3.80
C PRO A 68 -9.00 -9.60 4.05
N ILE A 69 -9.16 -8.70 3.08
CA ILE A 69 -10.06 -7.54 3.21
C ILE A 69 -11.22 -7.54 2.21
N GLY A 70 -11.20 -8.45 1.23
CA GLY A 70 -12.30 -8.59 0.28
C GLY A 70 -11.88 -9.30 -1.00
N GLU A 71 -12.79 -9.32 -1.96
CA GLU A 71 -12.57 -9.91 -3.28
C GLU A 71 -12.80 -8.89 -4.40
N VAL A 72 -12.06 -9.06 -5.49
CA VAL A 72 -12.22 -8.27 -6.70
C VAL A 72 -12.29 -9.19 -7.92
N PHE A 73 -13.18 -8.87 -8.86
CA PHE A 73 -13.24 -9.62 -10.12
C PHE A 73 -11.96 -9.51 -10.91
N ALA A 74 -11.52 -10.62 -11.48
CA ALA A 74 -10.27 -10.68 -12.23
C ALA A 74 -10.25 -9.74 -13.44
N ALA A 75 -11.42 -9.43 -14.00
CA ALA A 75 -11.61 -8.47 -15.09
C ALA A 75 -11.26 -7.02 -14.72
N ASN A 76 -11.17 -6.69 -13.43
CA ASN A 76 -10.81 -5.36 -12.95
C ASN A 76 -9.30 -5.20 -12.70
N ILE A 77 -8.50 -6.24 -12.97
CA ILE A 77 -7.06 -6.27 -12.71
C ILE A 77 -6.31 -6.56 -14.01
N VAL A 78 -5.25 -5.81 -14.26
CA VAL A 78 -4.33 -6.07 -15.38
C VAL A 78 -3.12 -6.85 -14.86
N GLU A 79 -2.90 -8.03 -15.43
CA GLU A 79 -1.74 -8.86 -15.11
C GLU A 79 -0.43 -8.23 -15.62
N SER A 80 0.63 -8.41 -14.85
CA SER A 80 1.96 -8.00 -15.29
C SER A 80 2.46 -8.98 -16.35
N THR A 81 2.82 -8.47 -17.53
CA THR A 81 3.35 -9.26 -18.64
C THR A 81 4.86 -9.49 -18.55
N SER A 82 5.55 -8.73 -17.70
CA SER A 82 6.97 -8.89 -17.41
C SER A 82 7.18 -9.53 -16.03
N ASN A 83 8.23 -10.35 -15.93
CA ASN A 83 8.72 -10.91 -14.68
C ASN A 83 9.62 -9.92 -13.91
N ASP A 84 9.86 -8.73 -14.46
CA ASP A 84 10.70 -7.73 -13.80
C ASP A 84 9.91 -6.99 -12.71
N ARG A 85 10.54 -6.84 -11.54
CA ARG A 85 10.03 -5.97 -10.48
C ARG A 85 10.14 -4.53 -10.95
N SER A 86 9.04 -3.80 -10.88
CA SER A 86 9.02 -2.37 -11.22
C SER A 86 8.20 -1.58 -10.21
N ARG A 87 8.41 -0.26 -10.18
CA ARG A 87 7.67 0.67 -9.35
C ARG A 87 7.23 1.85 -10.20
N ASP A 88 5.98 2.23 -10.07
CA ASP A 88 5.41 3.37 -10.79
C ASP A 88 4.30 4.02 -9.96
N ASN A 89 3.79 5.16 -10.45
CA ASN A 89 2.67 5.88 -9.83
C ASN A 89 1.50 6.05 -10.82
N LYS A 90 1.41 5.17 -11.83
CA LYS A 90 0.42 5.28 -12.91
C LYS A 90 -0.55 4.11 -12.85
N PRO A 91 -1.83 4.34 -12.51
CA PRO A 91 -2.81 3.28 -12.42
C PRO A 91 -3.06 2.65 -13.80
N ARG A 92 -3.06 1.32 -13.87
CA ARG A 92 -3.23 0.55 -15.11
C ARG A 92 -4.63 -0.01 -15.27
N ASP A 93 -5.20 -0.52 -14.19
CA ASP A 93 -6.48 -1.21 -14.19
C ASP A 93 -7.58 -0.45 -13.45
N LYS A 94 -8.77 -1.04 -13.36
CA LYS A 94 -9.92 -0.39 -12.73
C LYS A 94 -9.70 -0.26 -11.22
N LEU A 95 -9.18 -1.29 -10.57
CA LEU A 95 -8.91 -1.28 -9.14
C LEU A 95 -7.92 -0.16 -8.76
N GLU A 96 -6.84 -0.01 -9.53
CA GLU A 96 -5.82 1.02 -9.30
C GLU A 96 -6.35 2.43 -9.57
N ARG A 97 -7.25 2.58 -10.54
CA ARG A 97 -7.95 3.85 -10.79
C ARG A 97 -8.87 4.24 -9.64
N GLU A 98 -9.58 3.29 -9.04
CA GLU A 98 -10.36 3.54 -7.82
C GLU A 98 -9.44 3.91 -6.64
N ALA A 99 -8.34 3.19 -6.46
CA ALA A 99 -7.36 3.50 -5.41
C ALA A 99 -6.76 4.91 -5.57
N ALA A 100 -6.52 5.34 -6.81
CA ALA A 100 -5.99 6.67 -7.12
C ALA A 100 -6.96 7.83 -6.86
N GLN A 101 -8.26 7.56 -6.64
CA GLN A 101 -9.23 8.60 -6.25
C GLN A 101 -9.07 9.03 -4.79
N VAL A 102 -8.42 8.21 -3.96
CA VAL A 102 -8.13 8.55 -2.56
C VAL A 102 -6.79 9.28 -2.52
N ALA A 103 -6.84 10.59 -2.29
CA ALA A 103 -5.64 11.41 -2.23
C ALA A 103 -4.77 11.02 -1.01
N PRO A 104 -3.45 10.82 -1.20
CA PRO A 104 -2.51 10.69 -0.09
C PRO A 104 -2.52 11.92 0.82
N SER A 105 -2.08 11.74 2.06
CA SER A 105 -1.92 12.84 3.01
C SER A 105 -1.05 13.97 2.44
N ARG A 106 -1.46 15.21 2.68
CA ARG A 106 -0.70 16.40 2.25
C ARG A 106 0.57 16.58 3.10
N ILE A 107 1.46 17.47 2.64
CA ILE A 107 2.61 17.93 3.43
C ILE A 107 2.10 18.48 4.76
N SER A 108 2.76 18.09 5.86
CA SER A 108 2.34 18.54 7.19
C SER A 108 2.78 19.99 7.39
N GLU A 109 1.81 20.91 7.50
CA GLU A 109 2.07 22.32 7.84
C GLU A 109 2.66 22.47 9.25
N ASN A 110 2.35 21.53 10.15
CA ASN A 110 2.86 21.47 11.53
C ASN A 110 3.47 20.11 11.85
N PHE A 111 4.57 19.77 11.18
CA PHE A 111 5.24 18.46 11.35
C PHE A 111 5.67 18.13 12.80
N ARG A 112 5.91 19.16 13.63
CA ARG A 112 6.29 19.01 15.04
C ARG A 112 5.11 19.04 16.01
N ALA A 113 3.88 19.22 15.54
CA ALA A 113 2.73 19.22 16.43
C ALA A 113 2.52 17.81 17.05
N PRO A 114 2.14 17.73 18.33
CA PRO A 114 1.71 16.48 18.93
C PRO A 114 0.59 15.87 18.09
N VAL A 115 0.79 14.64 17.64
CA VAL A 115 -0.25 13.89 16.92
C VAL A 115 -1.22 13.36 17.97
N ASN A 116 -2.52 13.68 17.83
CA ASN A 116 -3.66 13.34 18.72
C ASN A 116 -4.08 14.44 19.73
N ASP A 117 -4.11 15.72 19.36
CA ASP A 117 -4.66 16.81 20.21
C ASP A 117 -4.17 16.82 21.68
N VAL A 118 -2.95 16.33 21.93
CA VAL A 118 -2.32 16.48 23.24
C VAL A 118 -1.78 17.91 23.29
N SER A 119 -2.65 18.87 23.61
CA SER A 119 -2.19 20.14 24.13
C SER A 119 -1.62 19.83 25.52
N GLU A 120 -0.30 19.83 25.67
CA GLU A 120 0.29 20.00 27.00
C GLU A 120 -0.19 21.37 27.50
N SER A 121 -1.25 21.37 28.30
CA SER A 121 -1.59 22.51 29.14
C SER A 121 -0.49 22.61 30.18
N ILE A 122 0.54 23.40 29.87
CA ILE A 122 1.52 23.83 30.84
C ILE A 122 0.76 24.76 31.80
N ILE A 123 0.55 24.30 33.03
CA ILE A 123 0.22 25.13 34.19
C ILE A 123 1.54 25.65 34.76
#